data_AF-A0AAX3HTY9-F1
#
_entry.id   AF-A0AAX3HTY9-F1
#
_cell.length_a   1.000
_cell.length_b   1.000
_cell.length_c   1.000
_cell.angle_alpha   90.00
_cell.angle_beta   90.00
_cell.angle_gamma   90.00
#
_symmetry.space_group_name_H-M   'P 1'
#
loop_
_entity.id
_entity.type
_entity.pdbx_description
1 polymer ?
#
loop_
_entity_poly.entity_id
_entity_poly.type
_entity_poly.pdbx_seq_one_letter_code
_entity_poly.pdbx_strand_id
1 'polypeptide(L)'
;MRLYKKEKKTHIQIHQEDKLERIKRIYDDKKVKQVLAVEKAWDKYAMLRLEKGEDAFYIIFNDYLIRFLMRSTLNKFENAWKNKRIFRDDFESIFWEKLWHVCQEHSWNDEYYLYEKIRKSLECTGCNLVKSKLTTDKRKANHQNVDLMADLEKIDSSFRIEGDVEIKLLIKQYCSDIEVDLITTYLESPHLSYRDLGCLYGVNHPEKVRRTIESAKRRLREGIDW
;
A
#
# COMPACT_ATOMS: atom_id res chain seq x y z
N MET A 1 -7.65 16.06 -52.66
CA MET A 1 -6.77 16.29 -51.49
C MET A 1 -7.63 16.19 -50.22
N ARG A 2 -7.63 15.06 -49.49
CA ARG A 2 -8.40 14.94 -48.24
C ARG A 2 -7.60 15.60 -47.12
N LEU A 3 -8.04 16.76 -46.67
CA LEU A 3 -7.51 17.41 -45.47
C LEU A 3 -7.88 16.54 -44.26
N TYR A 4 -6.92 15.78 -43.75
CA TYR A 4 -7.05 15.14 -42.45
C TYR A 4 -7.09 16.24 -41.39
N LYS A 5 -8.29 16.62 -40.94
CA LYS A 5 -8.45 17.38 -39.70
C LYS A 5 -7.95 16.48 -38.57
N LYS A 6 -6.78 16.79 -38.03
CA LYS A 6 -6.31 16.22 -36.75
C LYS A 6 -7.31 16.71 -35.70
N GLU A 7 -8.22 15.83 -35.28
CA GLU A 7 -9.15 16.15 -34.19
C GLU A 7 -8.34 16.50 -32.94
N LYS A 8 -8.61 17.67 -32.36
CA LYS A 8 -7.99 18.06 -31.09
C LYS A 8 -8.55 17.16 -30.01
N LYS A 9 -7.68 16.38 -29.37
CA LYS A 9 -8.04 15.57 -28.21
C LYS A 9 -8.52 16.48 -27.08
N THR A 10 -9.56 16.03 -26.39
CA THR A 10 -10.07 16.69 -25.18
C THR A 10 -9.11 16.47 -24.01
N HIS A 11 -9.17 17.34 -22.99
CA HIS A 11 -8.39 17.18 -21.76
C HIS A 11 -8.60 15.80 -21.12
N ILE A 12 -9.83 15.29 -21.16
CA ILE A 12 -10.20 13.96 -20.66
C ILE A 12 -9.46 12.87 -21.43
N GLN A 13 -9.45 12.94 -22.76
CA GLN A 13 -8.76 11.95 -23.60
C GLN A 13 -7.25 11.97 -23.35
N ILE A 14 -6.65 13.15 -23.22
CA ILE A 14 -5.22 13.30 -22.89
C ILE A 14 -4.93 12.65 -21.53
N HIS A 15 -5.73 12.95 -20.50
CA HIS A 15 -5.56 12.36 -19.17
C HIS A 15 -5.64 10.83 -19.18
N GLN A 16 -6.61 10.26 -19.91
CA GLN A 16 -6.76 8.80 -20.00
C GLN A 16 -5.60 8.15 -20.77
N GLU A 17 -5.08 8.81 -21.80
CA GLU A 17 -3.89 8.35 -22.53
C GLU A 17 -2.64 8.38 -21.64
N ASP A 18 -2.42 9.47 -20.90
CA ASP A 18 -1.30 9.60 -19.97
C ASP A 18 -1.37 8.54 -18.85
N LYS A 19 -2.57 8.33 -18.29
CA LYS A 19 -2.83 7.30 -17.28
C LYS A 19 -2.52 5.89 -17.83
N LEU A 20 -2.90 5.60 -19.07
CA LEU A 20 -2.59 4.34 -19.75
C LEU A 20 -1.08 4.19 -20.05
N GLU A 21 -0.43 5.24 -20.53
CA GLU A 21 1.01 5.22 -20.77
C GLU A 21 1.80 4.97 -19.49
N ARG A 22 1.39 5.59 -18.38
CA ARG A 22 2.02 5.36 -17.07
C ARG A 22 2.03 3.88 -16.71
N ILE A 23 0.89 3.20 -16.77
CA ILE A 23 0.84 1.78 -16.40
C ILE A 23 1.63 0.89 -17.35
N LYS A 24 1.72 1.24 -18.65
CA LYS A 24 2.57 0.51 -19.62
C LYS A 24 4.06 0.67 -19.37
N ARG A 25 4.48 1.79 -18.76
CA ARG A 25 5.88 2.01 -18.36
C ARG A 25 6.24 1.26 -17.07
N ILE A 26 5.27 1.09 -16.16
CA ILE A 26 5.50 0.49 -14.84
C ILE A 26 5.33 -1.04 -14.86
N TYR A 27 4.39 -1.55 -15.65
CA TYR A 27 3.95 -2.94 -15.60
C TYR A 27 4.21 -3.68 -16.91
N ASP A 28 4.37 -5.01 -16.82
CA ASP A 28 4.38 -5.88 -17.99
C ASP A 28 3.00 -5.98 -18.66
N ASP A 29 2.96 -6.44 -19.91
CA ASP A 29 1.72 -6.53 -20.69
C ASP A 29 0.63 -7.36 -19.99
N LYS A 30 1.05 -8.42 -19.29
CA LYS A 30 0.14 -9.29 -18.54
C LYS A 30 -0.55 -8.51 -17.43
N LYS A 31 0.22 -7.73 -16.66
CA LYS A 31 -0.29 -6.95 -15.55
C LYS A 31 -1.10 -5.75 -16.02
N VAL A 32 -0.71 -5.08 -17.11
CA VAL A 32 -1.52 -4.04 -17.76
C VAL A 32 -2.91 -4.59 -18.11
N LYS A 33 -2.99 -5.79 -18.72
CA LYS A 33 -4.27 -6.44 -19.02
C LYS A 33 -5.11 -6.70 -17.77
N GLN A 34 -4.50 -7.10 -16.66
CA GLN A 34 -5.20 -7.30 -15.38
C GLN A 34 -5.76 -5.99 -14.82
N VAL A 35 -4.96 -4.91 -14.84
CA VAL A 35 -5.37 -3.58 -14.38
C VAL A 35 -6.62 -3.13 -15.14
N LEU A 36 -6.58 -3.21 -16.47
CA LEU A 36 -7.70 -2.80 -17.32
C LEU A 36 -8.93 -3.71 -17.18
N ALA A 37 -8.73 -5.01 -16.94
CA ALA A 37 -9.83 -5.94 -16.70
C ALA A 37 -10.58 -5.64 -15.39
N VAL A 38 -9.85 -5.24 -14.34
CA VAL A 38 -10.45 -4.80 -13.07
C VAL A 38 -11.22 -3.49 -13.25
N GLU A 39 -10.68 -2.53 -14.00
CA GLU A 39 -11.40 -1.29 -14.33
C GLU A 39 -12.73 -1.60 -15.06
N LYS A 40 -12.70 -2.51 -16.03
CA LYS A 40 -13.89 -2.93 -16.77
C LYS A 40 -14.91 -3.65 -15.88
N ALA A 41 -14.47 -4.41 -14.88
CA ALA A 41 -15.37 -5.03 -13.91
C ALA A 41 -16.04 -3.96 -13.03
N TRP A 42 -15.28 -2.91 -12.68
CA TRP A 42 -15.81 -1.76 -11.96
C TRP A 42 -16.81 -0.96 -12.77
N ASP A 43 -16.58 -0.73 -14.07
CA ASP A 43 -17.56 -0.04 -14.92
C ASP A 43 -18.93 -0.74 -14.88
N LYS A 44 -18.93 -2.09 -14.95
CA LYS A 44 -20.16 -2.89 -14.85
C LYS A 44 -20.82 -2.72 -13.49
N TYR A 45 -20.04 -2.76 -12.42
CA TYR A 45 -20.51 -2.52 -11.05
C TYR A 45 -21.09 -1.11 -10.90
N ALA A 46 -20.40 -0.08 -11.37
CA ALA A 46 -20.80 1.32 -11.26
C ALA A 46 -22.13 1.57 -11.98
N MET A 47 -22.31 1.00 -13.18
CA MET A 47 -23.57 1.07 -13.91
C MET A 47 -24.69 0.33 -13.17
N LEU A 48 -24.44 -0.91 -12.73
CA LEU A 48 -25.46 -1.71 -12.05
C LEU A 48 -25.85 -1.14 -10.67
N ARG A 49 -24.92 -0.47 -9.99
CA ARG A 49 -25.16 0.19 -8.70
C ARG A 49 -26.24 1.28 -8.82
N LEU A 50 -26.37 1.93 -9.96
CA LEU A 50 -27.42 2.93 -10.20
C LEU A 50 -28.82 2.30 -10.16
N GLU A 51 -28.94 1.03 -10.55
CA GLU A 51 -30.21 0.30 -10.60
C GLU A 51 -30.47 -0.53 -9.32
N LYS A 52 -29.45 -1.21 -8.81
CA LYS A 52 -29.56 -2.21 -7.73
C LYS A 52 -28.97 -1.75 -6.39
N GLY A 53 -28.46 -0.52 -6.32
CA GLY A 53 -27.81 -0.02 -5.13
C GLY A 53 -26.60 -0.86 -4.70
N GLU A 54 -26.49 -1.08 -3.40
CA GLU A 54 -25.34 -1.76 -2.77
C GLU A 54 -25.19 -3.22 -3.21
N ASP A 55 -26.29 -3.93 -3.49
CA ASP A 55 -26.26 -5.32 -3.90
C ASP A 55 -25.40 -5.56 -5.16
N ALA A 56 -25.25 -4.55 -6.03
CA ALA A 56 -24.42 -4.63 -7.24
C ALA A 56 -22.95 -5.04 -6.97
N PHE A 57 -22.46 -4.87 -5.74
CA PHE A 57 -21.10 -5.25 -5.36
C PHE A 57 -20.80 -6.74 -5.57
N TYR A 58 -21.81 -7.61 -5.72
CA TYR A 58 -21.59 -9.01 -6.10
C TYR A 58 -20.74 -9.15 -7.38
N ILE A 59 -20.76 -8.16 -8.29
CA ILE A 59 -19.90 -8.14 -9.49
C ILE A 59 -18.43 -8.10 -9.08
N ILE A 60 -18.06 -7.19 -8.19
CA ILE A 60 -16.68 -7.04 -7.69
C ILE A 60 -16.31 -8.24 -6.82
N PHE A 61 -17.19 -8.64 -5.91
CA PHE A 61 -16.97 -9.75 -5.00
C PHE A 61 -16.72 -11.08 -5.73
N ASN A 62 -17.40 -11.30 -6.86
CA ASN A 62 -17.25 -12.52 -7.66
C ASN A 62 -16.18 -12.41 -8.77
N ASP A 63 -15.58 -11.25 -8.97
CA ASP A 63 -14.51 -11.09 -9.96
C ASP A 63 -13.27 -11.90 -9.58
N TYR A 64 -12.74 -12.65 -10.55
CA TYR A 64 -11.65 -13.59 -10.29
C TYR A 64 -10.32 -12.89 -9.99
N LEU A 65 -10.06 -11.70 -10.56
CA LEU A 65 -8.84 -10.92 -10.29
C LEU A 65 -8.92 -10.30 -8.90
N ILE A 66 -10.10 -9.80 -8.51
CA ILE A 66 -10.35 -9.29 -7.17
C ILE A 66 -10.19 -10.39 -6.11
N ARG A 67 -10.81 -11.55 -6.31
CA ARG A 67 -10.65 -12.70 -5.41
C ARG A 67 -9.20 -13.17 -5.32
N PHE A 68 -8.49 -13.20 -6.45
CA PHE A 68 -7.07 -13.53 -6.48
C PHE A 68 -6.24 -12.50 -5.69
N LEU A 69 -6.48 -11.21 -5.91
CA LEU A 69 -5.81 -10.12 -5.20
C LEU A 69 -6.06 -10.24 -3.69
N MET A 70 -7.33 -10.39 -3.29
CA MET A 70 -7.73 -10.57 -1.89
C MET A 70 -7.01 -11.76 -1.25
N ARG A 71 -7.06 -12.94 -1.89
CA ARG A 71 -6.37 -14.14 -1.40
C ARG A 71 -4.86 -13.93 -1.30
N SER A 72 -4.24 -13.29 -2.29
CA SER A 72 -2.80 -13.03 -2.30
C SER A 72 -2.39 -12.11 -1.15
N THR A 73 -3.17 -11.05 -0.88
CA THR A 73 -2.91 -10.10 0.20
C THR A 73 -3.15 -10.75 1.55
N LEU A 74 -4.24 -11.51 1.73
CA LEU A 74 -4.50 -12.27 2.95
C LEU A 74 -3.37 -13.25 3.25
N ASN A 75 -2.93 -14.02 2.25
CA ASN A 75 -1.81 -14.95 2.42
C ASN A 75 -0.50 -14.23 2.80
N LYS A 76 -0.24 -13.03 2.24
CA LYS A 76 0.93 -12.21 2.59
C LYS A 76 0.90 -11.85 4.08
N PHE A 77 -0.22 -11.31 4.58
CA PHE A 77 -0.35 -10.92 5.98
C PHE A 77 -0.40 -12.11 6.94
N GLU A 78 -1.15 -13.16 6.60
CA GLU A 78 -1.21 -14.39 7.39
C GLU A 78 0.18 -15.00 7.55
N ASN A 79 0.94 -15.17 6.47
CA ASN A 79 2.28 -15.74 6.56
C ASN A 79 3.26 -14.87 7.35
N ALA A 80 3.15 -13.54 7.21
CA ALA A 80 4.00 -12.61 7.94
C ALA A 80 3.69 -12.61 9.46
N TRP A 81 2.43 -12.81 9.85
CA TRP A 81 1.98 -12.58 11.23
C TRP A 81 1.47 -13.84 11.97
N LYS A 82 1.51 -15.02 11.34
CA LYS A 82 1.04 -16.30 11.93
C LYS A 82 1.62 -16.60 13.31
N ASN A 83 2.86 -16.22 13.57
CA ASN A 83 3.54 -16.47 14.85
C ASN A 83 3.21 -15.43 15.95
N LYS A 84 2.40 -14.41 15.63
CA LYS A 84 2.09 -13.28 16.51
C LYS A 84 0.65 -13.29 17.03
N ARG A 85 -0.07 -14.40 16.88
CA ARG A 85 -1.50 -14.56 17.24
C ARG A 85 -2.40 -13.54 16.53
N ILE A 86 -2.01 -13.13 15.32
CA ILE A 86 -2.86 -12.39 14.40
C ILE A 86 -3.18 -13.36 13.27
N PHE A 87 -4.45 -13.64 13.08
CA PHE A 87 -4.92 -14.70 12.20
C PHE A 87 -5.58 -14.13 10.96
N ARG A 88 -5.77 -14.98 9.94
CA ARG A 88 -6.40 -14.60 8.67
C ARG A 88 -7.74 -13.89 8.86
N ASP A 89 -8.59 -14.44 9.73
CA ASP A 89 -9.94 -13.92 10.00
C ASP A 89 -9.92 -12.49 10.55
N ASP A 90 -8.83 -12.09 11.21
CA ASP A 90 -8.67 -10.71 11.69
C ASP A 90 -8.56 -9.71 10.53
N PHE A 91 -8.00 -10.14 9.39
CA PHE A 91 -7.81 -9.31 8.21
C PHE A 91 -9.00 -9.37 7.25
N GLU A 92 -9.63 -10.55 7.12
CA GLU A 92 -10.58 -10.82 6.03
C GLU A 92 -11.77 -9.87 6.01
N SER A 93 -12.47 -9.69 7.13
CA SER A 93 -13.63 -8.78 7.20
C SER A 93 -13.24 -7.33 6.87
N ILE A 94 -12.14 -6.85 7.45
CA ILE A 94 -11.67 -5.47 7.29
C ILE A 94 -11.19 -5.23 5.84
N PHE A 95 -10.59 -6.23 5.20
CA PHE A 95 -10.17 -6.12 3.81
C PHE A 95 -11.36 -6.06 2.85
N TRP A 96 -12.39 -6.87 3.08
CA TRP A 96 -13.61 -6.81 2.27
C TRP A 96 -14.34 -5.48 2.43
N GLU A 97 -14.46 -4.98 3.66
CA GLU A 97 -15.02 -3.65 3.95
C GLU A 97 -14.21 -2.54 3.26
N LYS A 98 -12.87 -2.59 3.36
CA LYS A 98 -12.03 -1.58 2.71
C LYS A 98 -12.15 -1.63 1.19
N LEU A 99 -12.16 -2.82 0.60
CA LEU A 99 -12.37 -3.01 -0.84
C LEU A 99 -13.70 -2.41 -1.29
N TRP A 100 -14.77 -2.67 -0.53
CA TRP A 100 -16.09 -2.09 -0.79
C TRP A 100 -16.04 -0.57 -0.88
N HIS A 101 -15.48 0.09 0.14
CA HIS A 101 -15.35 1.55 0.16
C HIS A 101 -14.52 2.08 -1.01
N VAL A 102 -13.39 1.44 -1.31
CA VAL A 102 -12.54 1.83 -2.45
C VAL A 102 -13.31 1.74 -3.76
N CYS A 103 -14.13 0.71 -3.96
CA CYS A 103 -14.97 0.60 -5.15
C CYS A 103 -16.09 1.65 -5.18
N GLN A 104 -16.65 2.04 -4.03
CA GLN A 104 -17.69 3.07 -3.95
C GLN A 104 -17.16 4.49 -4.23
N GLU A 105 -15.94 4.78 -3.77
CA GLU A 105 -15.29 6.09 -3.88
C GLU A 105 -14.54 6.28 -5.20
N HIS A 106 -14.23 5.19 -5.90
CA HIS A 106 -13.50 5.25 -7.15
C HIS A 106 -14.29 5.99 -8.24
N SER A 107 -13.55 6.69 -9.10
CA SER A 107 -14.03 7.35 -10.30
C SER A 107 -13.11 7.02 -11.47
N TRP A 108 -13.70 6.90 -12.67
CA TRP A 108 -12.95 6.69 -13.91
C TRP A 108 -11.95 7.83 -14.20
N ASN A 109 -12.22 9.03 -13.67
CA ASN A 109 -11.36 10.21 -13.79
C ASN A 109 -10.27 10.29 -12.71
N ASP A 110 -10.14 9.26 -11.88
CA ASP A 110 -9.06 9.18 -10.90
C ASP A 110 -7.70 9.02 -11.57
N GLU A 111 -6.68 9.60 -10.96
CA GLU A 111 -5.28 9.47 -11.40
C GLU A 111 -4.81 8.00 -11.45
N TYR A 112 -5.31 7.15 -10.55
CA TYR A 112 -4.93 5.74 -10.44
C TYR A 112 -6.06 4.81 -10.85
N TYR A 113 -5.72 3.69 -11.48
CA TYR A 113 -6.69 2.64 -11.78
C TYR A 113 -7.17 1.98 -10.48
N LEU A 114 -8.38 1.43 -10.49
CA LEU A 114 -8.96 0.76 -9.33
C LEU A 114 -8.03 -0.33 -8.77
N TYR A 115 -7.41 -1.12 -9.65
CA TYR A 115 -6.47 -2.17 -9.24
C TYR A 115 -5.35 -1.64 -8.34
N GLU A 116 -4.77 -0.49 -8.70
CA GLU A 116 -3.68 0.15 -7.95
C GLU A 116 -4.17 0.64 -6.59
N LYS A 117 -5.37 1.27 -6.57
CA LYS A 117 -6.02 1.74 -5.36
C LYS A 117 -6.33 0.61 -4.40
N ILE A 118 -6.92 -0.49 -4.88
CA ILE A 118 -7.25 -1.66 -4.06
C ILE A 118 -5.97 -2.21 -3.44
N ARG A 119 -4.96 -2.51 -4.25
CA ARG A 119 -3.71 -3.09 -3.76
C ARG A 119 -3.11 -2.27 -2.63
N LYS A 120 -2.96 -0.96 -2.83
CA LYS A 120 -2.39 -0.06 -1.83
C LYS A 120 -3.27 0.03 -0.57
N SER A 121 -4.58 0.18 -0.75
CA SER A 121 -5.52 0.32 0.37
C SER A 121 -5.53 -0.91 1.29
N LEU A 122 -5.47 -2.13 0.73
CA LEU A 122 -5.43 -3.36 1.50
C LEU A 122 -4.10 -3.51 2.24
N GLU A 123 -2.98 -3.15 1.61
CA GLU A 123 -1.67 -3.14 2.27
C GLU A 123 -1.64 -2.16 3.45
N CYS A 124 -2.08 -0.91 3.26
CA CYS A 124 -2.16 0.07 4.35
C CYS A 124 -3.08 -0.40 5.48
N THR A 125 -4.25 -0.95 5.13
CA THR A 125 -5.23 -1.42 6.11
C THR A 125 -4.70 -2.58 6.94
N GLY A 126 -4.02 -3.55 6.30
CA GLY A 126 -3.38 -4.66 7.01
C GLY A 126 -2.27 -4.19 7.94
N CYS A 127 -1.44 -3.24 7.50
CA CYS A 127 -0.42 -2.62 8.35
C CYS A 127 -1.05 -1.90 9.55
N ASN A 128 -2.15 -1.16 9.35
CA ASN A 128 -2.82 -0.43 10.42
C ASN A 128 -3.49 -1.35 11.44
N LEU A 129 -4.08 -2.46 11.01
CA LEU A 129 -4.60 -3.49 11.92
C LEU A 129 -3.48 -4.10 12.77
N VAL A 130 -2.37 -4.44 12.14
CA VAL A 130 -1.21 -4.96 12.88
C VAL A 130 -0.70 -3.93 13.88
N LYS A 131 -0.55 -2.66 13.47
CA LYS A 131 -0.15 -1.57 14.37
C LYS A 131 -1.07 -1.52 15.58
N SER A 132 -2.39 -1.45 15.38
CA SER A 132 -3.38 -1.33 16.46
C SER A 132 -3.39 -2.52 17.43
N LYS A 133 -3.26 -3.75 16.90
CA LYS A 133 -3.17 -4.96 17.73
C LYS A 133 -1.89 -5.02 18.54
N LEU A 134 -0.78 -4.49 18.03
CA LEU A 134 0.49 -4.43 18.75
C LEU A 134 0.52 -3.33 19.82
N THR A 135 -0.17 -2.18 19.61
CA THR A 135 -0.27 -1.11 20.61
C THR A 135 -1.19 -1.44 21.77
N THR A 136 -2.29 -2.15 21.52
CA THR A 136 -3.34 -2.39 22.54
C THR A 136 -2.94 -3.44 23.60
N ASP A 137 -2.00 -4.33 23.26
CA ASP A 137 -1.48 -5.33 24.18
C ASP A 137 -0.31 -4.74 25.02
N LYS A 138 -0.64 -4.14 26.18
CA LYS A 138 0.33 -3.48 27.09
C LYS A 138 1.48 -4.38 27.56
N ARG A 139 1.39 -5.71 27.42
CA ARG A 139 2.50 -6.65 27.67
C ARG A 139 3.41 -6.88 26.46
N LYS A 140 2.97 -6.50 25.25
CA LYS A 140 3.72 -6.57 23.97
C LYS A 140 4.19 -5.21 23.46
N ALA A 141 3.85 -4.12 24.13
CA ALA A 141 4.29 -2.74 23.86
C ALA A 141 5.82 -2.50 24.02
N ASN A 142 6.64 -3.55 23.88
CA ASN A 142 8.09 -3.44 23.80
C ASN A 142 8.61 -3.33 22.35
N HIS A 143 7.76 -3.26 21.32
CA HIS A 143 8.20 -3.03 19.93
C HIS A 143 7.56 -1.77 19.32
N GLN A 144 8.06 -0.63 19.83
CA GLN A 144 8.45 0.67 19.23
C GLN A 144 8.22 1.00 17.73
N ASN A 145 7.43 0.28 16.93
CA ASN A 145 7.27 0.54 15.48
C ASN A 145 6.16 1.56 15.15
N VAL A 146 5.24 1.81 16.10
CA VAL A 146 4.03 2.60 15.84
C VAL A 146 4.30 4.11 15.77
N ASP A 147 5.33 4.58 16.47
CA ASP A 147 5.62 6.01 16.61
C ASP A 147 6.07 6.65 15.29
N LEU A 148 6.99 6.01 14.56
CA LEU A 148 7.58 6.61 13.35
C LEU A 148 6.63 6.62 12.15
N MET A 149 5.87 5.55 11.94
CA MET A 149 4.91 5.50 10.83
C MET A 149 3.73 6.43 11.08
N ALA A 150 3.33 6.66 12.34
CA ALA A 150 2.31 7.65 12.67
C ALA A 150 2.83 9.08 12.49
N ASP A 151 4.10 9.34 12.78
CA ASP A 151 4.74 10.64 12.52
C ASP A 151 4.97 10.89 11.02
N LEU A 152 5.31 9.85 10.23
CA LEU A 152 5.42 9.93 8.76
C LEU A 152 4.05 10.03 8.07
N GLU A 153 3.01 9.36 8.59
CA GLU A 153 1.62 9.48 8.08
C GLU A 153 0.99 10.85 8.39
N LYS A 154 1.48 11.59 9.40
CA LYS A 154 1.07 12.98 9.65
C LYS A 154 1.65 13.97 8.63
N ILE A 155 2.68 13.58 7.88
CA ILE A 155 3.39 14.45 6.94
C ILE A 155 2.79 14.38 5.54
N ASP A 156 2.01 13.36 5.18
CA ASP A 156 1.47 13.28 3.82
C ASP A 156 0.02 12.80 3.74
N SER A 157 -0.75 13.56 2.97
CA SER A 157 -2.16 13.35 2.70
C SER A 157 -2.39 12.07 1.89
N SER A 158 -3.63 11.60 1.91
CA SER A 158 -4.10 10.40 1.23
C SER A 158 -3.60 10.29 -0.22
N PHE A 159 -2.97 9.16 -0.54
CA PHE A 159 -2.62 8.71 -1.90
C PHE A 159 -1.48 9.46 -2.63
N ARG A 160 -0.22 9.13 -2.32
CA ARG A 160 0.86 9.23 -3.32
C ARG A 160 1.75 7.99 -3.35
N ILE A 161 1.92 7.39 -4.53
CA ILE A 161 2.97 6.38 -4.81
C ILE A 161 4.37 7.00 -4.62
N GLU A 162 4.47 8.33 -4.66
CA GLU A 162 5.69 9.10 -4.37
C GLU A 162 6.14 9.03 -2.91
N GLY A 163 5.23 8.77 -1.96
CA GLY A 163 5.59 8.68 -0.53
C GLY A 163 6.64 7.62 -0.21
N ASP A 164 6.63 6.47 -0.90
CA ASP A 164 7.65 5.42 -0.68
C ASP A 164 9.04 5.85 -1.20
N VAL A 165 9.10 6.68 -2.25
CA VAL A 165 10.35 7.20 -2.81
C VAL A 165 10.87 8.36 -1.97
N GLU A 166 10.00 9.28 -1.57
CA GLU A 166 10.33 10.41 -0.71
C GLU A 166 10.79 9.96 0.68
N ILE A 167 10.11 8.99 1.30
CA ILE A 167 10.54 8.39 2.57
C ILE A 167 11.92 7.74 2.42
N LYS A 168 12.17 7.02 1.32
CA LYS A 168 13.50 6.43 1.06
C LYS A 168 14.58 7.48 0.83
N LEU A 169 14.26 8.60 0.18
CA LEU A 169 15.19 9.71 -0.02
C LEU A 169 15.50 10.42 1.30
N LEU A 170 14.50 10.68 2.14
CA LEU A 170 14.68 11.23 3.48
C LEU A 170 15.53 10.31 4.36
N ILE A 171 15.24 9.01 4.37
CA ILE A 171 16.05 8.01 5.09
C ILE A 171 17.52 8.10 4.64
N LYS A 172 17.78 8.12 3.33
CA LYS A 172 19.14 8.24 2.78
C LYS A 172 19.81 9.57 3.11
N GLN A 173 19.05 10.65 3.24
CA GLN A 173 19.57 11.98 3.52
C GLN A 173 20.03 12.15 4.97
N TYR A 174 19.28 11.58 5.93
CA TYR A 174 19.51 11.82 7.36
C TYR A 174 20.12 10.65 8.13
N CYS A 175 20.11 9.44 7.58
CA CYS A 175 20.64 8.24 8.23
C CYS A 175 21.98 7.81 7.62
N SER A 176 22.82 7.12 8.41
CA SER A 176 24.02 6.43 7.89
C SER A 176 23.66 5.17 7.09
N ASP A 177 24.55 4.66 6.24
CA ASP A 177 24.29 3.49 5.37
C ASP A 177 23.71 2.28 6.13
N ILE A 178 24.27 1.96 7.31
CA ILE A 178 23.79 0.86 8.16
C ILE A 178 22.41 1.16 8.75
N GLU A 179 22.15 2.42 9.12
CA GLU A 179 20.85 2.86 9.61
C GLU A 179 19.81 2.84 8.49
N VAL A 180 20.18 3.26 7.28
CA VAL A 180 19.34 3.23 6.07
C VAL A 180 18.87 1.82 5.80
N ASP A 181 19.79 0.86 5.73
CA ASP A 181 19.47 -0.53 5.44
C ASP A 181 18.55 -1.12 6.53
N LEU A 182 18.91 -0.95 7.79
CA LEU A 182 18.14 -1.48 8.91
C LEU A 182 16.76 -0.84 9.02
N ILE A 183 16.64 0.49 8.89
CA ILE A 183 15.36 1.18 9.03
C ILE A 183 14.47 0.94 7.80
N THR A 184 15.04 0.88 6.59
CA THR A 184 14.28 0.58 5.37
C THR A 184 13.70 -0.82 5.46
N THR A 185 14.49 -1.83 5.81
CA THR A 185 13.97 -3.21 5.95
C THR A 185 13.04 -3.35 7.15
N TYR A 186 13.26 -2.61 8.23
CA TYR A 186 12.33 -2.57 9.35
C TYR A 186 10.97 -1.99 8.98
N LEU A 187 10.92 -0.99 8.10
CA LEU A 187 9.68 -0.37 7.59
C LEU A 187 9.01 -1.24 6.52
N GLU A 188 9.77 -1.81 5.59
CA GLU A 188 9.28 -2.65 4.50
C GLU A 188 8.86 -4.05 4.97
N SER A 189 9.50 -4.56 6.04
CA SER A 189 9.30 -5.90 6.58
C SER A 189 9.04 -5.86 8.09
N PRO A 190 7.91 -5.25 8.54
CA PRO A 190 7.62 -5.01 9.96
C PRO A 190 7.41 -6.28 10.80
N HIS A 191 7.33 -7.44 10.14
CA HIS A 191 7.21 -8.76 10.77
C HIS A 191 8.53 -9.32 11.29
N LEU A 192 9.67 -8.81 10.79
CA LEU A 192 11.00 -9.23 11.22
C LEU A 192 11.28 -8.75 12.64
N SER A 193 11.80 -9.63 13.49
CA SER A 193 12.30 -9.23 14.81
C SER A 193 13.65 -8.52 14.70
N TYR A 194 14.06 -7.79 15.74
CA TYR A 194 15.41 -7.21 15.79
C TYR A 194 16.53 -8.26 15.69
N ARG A 195 16.23 -9.52 16.05
CA ARG A 195 17.15 -10.64 15.85
C ARG A 195 17.26 -11.01 14.38
N ASP A 196 16.13 -11.09 13.67
CA ASP A 196 16.10 -11.42 12.24
C ASP A 196 16.80 -10.33 11.42
N LEU A 197 16.52 -9.06 11.74
CA LEU A 197 17.23 -7.91 11.17
C LEU A 197 18.73 -7.96 11.47
N GLY A 198 19.11 -8.32 12.70
CA GLY A 198 20.51 -8.49 13.07
C GLY A 198 21.21 -9.59 12.25
N CYS A 199 20.54 -10.72 12.04
CA CYS A 199 21.06 -11.79 11.19
C CYS A 199 21.21 -11.37 9.72
N LEU A 200 20.26 -10.61 9.17
CA LEU A 200 20.30 -10.14 7.77
C LEU A 200 21.46 -9.18 7.50
N TYR A 201 21.79 -8.33 8.49
CA TYR A 201 22.78 -7.25 8.34
C TYR A 201 24.07 -7.49 9.14
N GLY A 202 24.32 -8.72 9.60
CA GLY A 202 25.55 -9.07 10.32
C GLY A 202 25.71 -8.41 11.70
N VAL A 203 24.60 -7.95 12.31
CA VAL A 203 24.58 -7.37 13.66
C VAL A 203 24.25 -8.46 14.68
N ASN A 204 25.28 -8.94 15.37
CA ASN A 204 25.21 -10.08 16.30
C ASN A 204 24.28 -9.88 17.53
N HIS A 205 23.85 -8.64 17.83
CA HIS A 205 23.09 -8.35 19.04
C HIS A 205 21.76 -7.61 18.72
N PRO A 206 20.59 -8.20 19.05
CA PRO A 206 19.28 -7.58 18.79
C PRO A 206 19.12 -6.19 19.42
N GLU A 207 19.67 -5.99 20.62
CA GLU A 207 19.64 -4.67 21.28
C GLU A 207 20.46 -3.61 20.52
N LYS A 208 21.53 -4.02 19.82
CA LYS A 208 22.30 -3.09 18.98
C LYS A 208 21.47 -2.66 17.78
N VAL A 209 20.77 -3.59 17.14
CA VAL A 209 19.80 -3.29 16.07
C VAL A 209 18.72 -2.32 16.55
N ARG A 210 18.13 -2.58 17.72
CA ARG A 210 17.13 -1.69 18.32
C ARG A 210 17.68 -0.27 18.52
N ARG A 211 18.87 -0.13 19.10
CA ARG A 211 19.51 1.18 19.31
C ARG A 211 19.82 1.92 18.01
N THR A 212 20.26 1.20 16.99
CA THR A 212 20.53 1.76 15.65
C THR A 212 19.24 2.27 15.00
N ILE A 213 18.16 1.49 15.08
CA ILE A 213 16.84 1.93 14.60
C ILE A 213 16.35 3.17 15.37
N GLU A 214 16.48 3.19 16.70
CA GLU A 214 16.08 4.36 17.52
C GLU A 214 16.94 5.61 17.24
N SER A 215 18.22 5.44 16.90
CA SER A 215 19.10 6.52 16.43
C SER A 215 18.59 7.09 15.11
N ALA A 216 18.33 6.22 14.13
CA ALA A 216 17.79 6.61 12.82
C ALA A 216 16.45 7.35 12.94
N LYS A 217 15.54 6.84 13.78
CA LYS A 217 14.25 7.50 14.08
C LYS A 217 14.41 8.91 14.63
N ARG A 218 15.37 9.10 15.53
CA ARG A 218 15.64 10.41 16.13
C ARG A 218 16.15 11.41 15.11
N ARG A 219 17.09 10.98 14.26
CA ARG A 219 17.65 11.82 13.17
C ARG A 219 16.58 12.23 12.16
N LEU A 220 15.67 11.31 11.82
CA LEU A 220 14.55 11.62 10.96
C LEU A 220 13.64 12.70 11.58
N ARG A 221 13.32 12.61 12.87
CA ARG A 221 12.53 13.64 13.57
C ARG A 221 13.25 15.00 13.60
N GLU A 222 14.52 15.01 13.97
CA GLU A 222 15.33 16.24 14.01
C GLU A 222 15.50 16.88 12.62
N GLY A 223 15.50 16.08 11.55
CA GLY A 223 15.60 16.55 10.17
C GLY A 223 14.30 17.11 9.58
N ILE A 224 13.15 16.81 10.19
CA ILE A 224 11.80 17.22 9.76
C ILE A 224 11.35 18.52 10.46
N ASP A 225 11.86 18.80 11.66
CA ASP A 225 11.53 20.00 12.44
C ASP A 225 12.27 21.30 11.99
N TRP A 226 12.75 21.36 10.74
CA TRP A 226 13.39 22.52 10.09
C TRP A 226 12.71 22.85 8.76
#